data_AF-A0A074J617-F1
#
_entry.id   AF-A0A074J617-F1
#
_cell.length_a   1.000
_cell.length_b   1.000
_cell.length_c   1.000
_cell.angle_alpha   90.00
_cell.angle_beta   90.00
_cell.angle_gamma   90.00
#
_symmetry.space_group_name_H-M   'P 1'
#
loop_
_entity.id
_entity.type
_entity.pdbx_description
1 polymer ?
#
loop_
_entity_poly.entity_id
_entity_poly.type
_entity_poly.pdbx_seq_one_letter_code
_entity_poly.pdbx_strand_id
1 'polypeptide(L)'
;MKVMSVRKLSGAVLAAMLGAVPVAAQNFTTAAEVRPILDMTRNSWVAIREYGDNDLVYFTHLLAWRCGLSEIRYGFNGAAPKSKFKMEKCHEGSAQPNAIAGDNVFVSQPKGSVKDVRVKLIYDDGSTEEARFKRNAVLSR
;
A
#
# COMPACT_ATOMS: atom_id res chain seq x y z
N MET A 1 68.69 36.91 -31.94
CA MET A 1 68.45 35.48 -32.22
C MET A 1 68.31 34.70 -30.91
N LYS A 2 67.09 34.29 -30.53
CA LYS A 2 66.84 33.13 -29.69
C LYS A 2 65.41 32.62 -29.93
N VAL A 3 65.31 31.31 -30.04
CA VAL A 3 64.29 30.50 -30.71
C VAL A 3 62.95 30.48 -29.96
N MET A 4 61.86 30.33 -30.73
CA MET A 4 60.47 30.04 -30.33
C MET A 4 60.33 28.94 -29.26
N SER A 5 59.37 29.12 -28.35
CA SER A 5 58.80 28.02 -27.56
C SER A 5 57.28 28.13 -27.55
N VAL A 6 56.62 27.22 -28.25
CA VAL A 6 55.17 27.03 -28.26
C VAL A 6 54.76 26.45 -26.90
N ARG A 7 53.93 27.16 -26.14
CA ARG A 7 53.27 26.60 -24.95
C ARG A 7 51.80 26.35 -25.25
N LYS A 8 51.43 25.09 -25.02
CA LYS A 8 50.18 24.41 -25.36
C LYS A 8 48.97 25.09 -24.70
N LEU A 9 47.87 25.25 -25.45
CA LEU A 9 46.54 25.45 -24.86
C LEU A 9 46.12 24.14 -24.16
N SER A 10 45.77 24.23 -22.89
CA SER A 10 45.06 23.16 -22.17
C SER A 10 43.74 23.72 -21.67
N GLY A 11 42.68 23.51 -22.46
CA GLY A 11 41.31 23.65 -22.01
C GLY A 11 40.95 22.49 -21.07
N ALA A 12 40.51 22.81 -19.86
CA ALA A 12 39.93 21.83 -18.96
C ALA A 12 38.43 21.70 -19.28
N VAL A 13 38.03 20.63 -19.94
CA VAL A 13 36.63 20.23 -20.07
C VAL A 13 36.24 19.49 -18.79
N LEU A 14 35.41 20.11 -17.96
CA LEU A 14 34.85 19.49 -16.76
C LEU A 14 33.71 18.55 -17.20
N ALA A 15 34.00 17.24 -17.28
CA ALA A 15 33.00 16.23 -17.58
C ALA A 15 32.10 15.99 -16.36
N ALA A 16 30.84 16.44 -16.42
CA ALA A 16 29.82 16.08 -15.45
C ALA A 16 29.46 14.59 -15.61
N MET A 17 29.90 13.75 -14.68
CA MET A 17 29.48 12.35 -14.64
C MET A 17 28.02 12.26 -14.19
N LEU A 18 27.12 12.01 -15.14
CA LEU A 18 25.77 11.52 -14.88
C LEU A 18 25.85 10.06 -14.42
N GLY A 19 26.13 9.84 -13.14
CA GLY A 19 26.00 8.52 -12.54
C GLY A 19 24.53 8.14 -12.44
N ALA A 20 24.09 7.09 -13.13
CA ALA A 20 22.79 6.49 -12.90
C ALA A 20 22.78 5.91 -11.48
N VAL A 21 22.12 6.59 -10.54
CA VAL A 21 21.82 6.00 -9.23
C VAL A 21 20.90 4.80 -9.48
N PRO A 22 21.24 3.59 -8.99
CA PRO A 22 20.34 2.46 -9.10
C PRO A 22 19.05 2.80 -8.37
N VAL A 23 17.92 2.73 -9.08
CA VAL A 23 16.59 2.82 -8.47
C VAL A 23 16.48 1.59 -7.57
N ALA A 24 16.62 1.78 -6.26
CA ALA A 24 16.35 0.71 -5.31
C ALA A 24 14.92 0.22 -5.56
N ALA A 25 14.72 -1.10 -5.66
CA ALA A 25 13.39 -1.66 -5.74
C ALA A 25 12.60 -1.21 -4.49
N GLN A 26 11.49 -0.50 -4.71
CA GLN A 26 10.59 -0.12 -3.62
C GLN A 26 9.83 -1.38 -3.21
N ASN A 27 10.16 -1.90 -2.03
CA ASN A 27 9.52 -3.10 -1.49
C ASN A 27 8.19 -2.77 -0.79
N PHE A 28 7.90 -1.48 -0.57
CA PHE A 28 6.68 -0.96 0.08
C PHE A 28 6.42 -1.62 1.43
N THR A 29 7.45 -1.66 2.26
CA THR A 29 7.43 -2.35 3.56
C THR A 29 7.28 -1.40 4.74
N THR A 30 7.23 -0.09 4.49
CA THR A 30 7.12 0.92 5.55
C THR A 30 5.88 1.79 5.39
N ALA A 31 5.38 2.36 6.49
CA ALA A 31 4.26 3.29 6.43
C ALA A 31 4.49 4.50 5.53
N ALA A 32 5.73 5.04 5.51
CA ALA A 32 6.09 6.17 4.66
C ALA A 32 5.90 5.87 3.17
N GLU A 33 6.13 4.62 2.76
CA GLU A 33 5.97 4.16 1.39
C GLU A 33 4.51 3.81 1.05
N VAL A 34 3.80 3.11 1.95
CA VAL A 34 2.45 2.60 1.64
C VAL A 34 1.34 3.63 1.84
N ARG A 35 1.49 4.56 2.80
CA ARG A 35 0.41 5.48 3.17
C ARG A 35 -0.07 6.36 2.01
N PRO A 36 0.82 6.99 1.20
CA PRO A 36 0.35 7.79 0.07
C PRO A 36 -0.46 6.97 -0.94
N ILE A 37 -0.10 5.71 -1.15
CA ILE A 37 -0.81 4.80 -2.05
C ILE A 37 -2.19 4.46 -1.48
N LEU A 38 -2.25 4.13 -0.19
CA LEU A 38 -3.52 3.81 0.48
C LEU A 38 -4.44 5.02 0.55
N ASP A 39 -3.93 6.23 0.79
CA ASP A 39 -4.73 7.46 0.77
C ASP A 39 -5.34 7.71 -0.63
N MET A 40 -4.52 7.61 -1.69
CA MET A 40 -4.99 7.78 -3.07
C MET A 40 -5.97 6.69 -3.52
N THR A 41 -5.86 5.49 -2.96
CA THR A 41 -6.70 4.32 -3.30
C THR A 41 -7.77 4.03 -2.26
N ARG A 42 -8.12 5.03 -1.41
CA ARG A 42 -9.11 4.90 -0.33
C ARG A 42 -10.40 4.21 -0.77
N ASN A 43 -10.92 4.56 -1.94
CA ASN A 43 -12.17 4.03 -2.49
C ASN A 43 -12.12 2.52 -2.80
N SER A 44 -10.93 1.91 -2.82
CA SER A 44 -10.71 0.49 -3.12
C SER A 44 -10.31 -0.33 -1.89
N TRP A 45 -10.23 0.27 -0.69
CA TRP A 45 -9.79 -0.42 0.52
C TRP A 45 -10.59 -1.69 0.84
N VAL A 46 -11.90 -1.65 0.59
CA VAL A 46 -12.79 -2.79 0.77
C VAL A 46 -13.72 -2.96 -0.41
N ALA A 47 -14.14 -4.19 -0.63
CA ALA A 47 -15.20 -4.54 -1.57
C ALA A 47 -16.19 -5.50 -0.91
N ILE A 48 -17.45 -5.40 -1.28
CA ILE A 48 -18.51 -6.32 -0.87
C ILE A 48 -18.93 -7.13 -2.09
N ARG A 49 -18.92 -8.45 -1.97
CA ARG A 49 -19.48 -9.35 -2.98
C ARG A 49 -20.60 -10.17 -2.36
N GLU A 50 -21.73 -10.26 -3.06
CA GLU A 50 -22.76 -11.24 -2.70
C GLU A 50 -22.38 -12.60 -3.26
N TYR A 51 -22.31 -13.62 -2.40
CA TYR A 51 -21.96 -14.98 -2.79
C TYR A 51 -22.74 -16.00 -1.95
N GLY A 52 -23.62 -16.76 -2.60
CA GLY A 52 -24.58 -17.62 -1.90
C GLY A 52 -25.44 -16.81 -0.92
N ASP A 53 -25.49 -17.25 0.33
CA ASP A 53 -26.21 -16.59 1.43
C ASP A 53 -25.35 -15.59 2.22
N ASN A 54 -24.20 -15.18 1.65
CA ASN A 54 -23.26 -14.30 2.32
C ASN A 54 -22.98 -13.01 1.56
N ASP A 55 -22.72 -11.96 2.34
CA ASP A 55 -21.90 -10.82 1.95
C ASP A 55 -20.44 -11.14 2.32
N LEU A 56 -19.57 -11.25 1.32
CA LEU A 56 -18.13 -11.35 1.52
C LEU A 56 -17.52 -9.95 1.49
N VAL A 57 -16.98 -9.49 2.61
CA VAL A 57 -16.29 -8.19 2.71
C VAL A 57 -14.80 -8.41 2.57
N TYR A 58 -14.27 -8.09 1.38
CA TYR A 58 -12.88 -8.25 1.02
C TYR A 58 -12.01 -7.10 1.53
N PHE A 59 -10.82 -7.46 2.00
CA PHE A 59 -9.73 -6.56 2.38
C PHE A 59 -8.50 -6.76 1.49
N THR A 60 -8.64 -7.50 0.38
CA THR A 60 -7.54 -7.91 -0.51
C THR A 60 -6.67 -6.73 -0.96
N HIS A 61 -7.28 -5.60 -1.30
CA HIS A 61 -6.54 -4.39 -1.70
C HIS A 61 -5.61 -3.90 -0.59
N LEU A 62 -6.09 -3.84 0.65
CA LEU A 62 -5.27 -3.46 1.80
C LEU A 62 -4.18 -4.49 2.10
N LEU A 63 -4.46 -5.78 1.92
CA LEU A 63 -3.49 -6.86 2.13
C LEU A 63 -2.30 -6.79 1.17
N ALA A 64 -2.49 -6.22 -0.03
CA ALA A 64 -1.42 -5.96 -0.99
C ALA A 64 -0.47 -4.82 -0.57
N TRP A 65 -0.74 -4.14 0.55
CA TRP A 65 0.10 -3.10 1.15
C TRP A 65 0.35 -3.34 2.64
N ARG A 66 0.08 -4.56 3.13
CA ARG A 66 0.06 -4.89 4.56
C ARG A 66 1.41 -4.67 5.25
N CYS A 67 2.52 -4.71 4.54
CA CYS A 67 3.84 -4.66 5.17
C CYS A 67 4.09 -3.34 5.89
N GLY A 68 3.52 -2.22 5.41
CA GLY A 68 3.57 -0.94 6.13
C GLY A 68 2.43 -0.73 7.13
N LEU A 69 1.63 -1.76 7.41
CA LEU A 69 0.50 -1.72 8.35
C LEU A 69 0.81 -2.58 9.58
N SER A 70 0.53 -2.06 10.76
CA SER A 70 0.50 -2.86 11.99
C SER A 70 -0.86 -3.53 12.19
N GLU A 71 -1.97 -2.84 11.87
CA GLU A 71 -3.32 -3.40 11.97
C GLU A 71 -4.27 -2.85 10.90
N ILE A 72 -5.19 -3.71 10.46
CA ILE A 72 -6.44 -3.31 9.80
C ILE A 72 -7.57 -3.57 10.80
N ARG A 73 -8.38 -2.55 11.07
CA ARG A 73 -9.59 -2.68 11.90
C ARG A 73 -10.84 -2.33 11.12
N TYR A 74 -11.95 -2.97 11.46
CA TYR A 74 -13.23 -2.75 10.79
C TYR A 74 -14.42 -2.78 11.75
N GLY A 75 -15.52 -2.19 11.29
CA GLY A 75 -16.84 -2.20 11.95
C GLY A 75 -17.94 -2.08 10.90
N PHE A 76 -19.09 -2.70 11.16
CA PHE A 76 -20.23 -2.71 10.24
C PHE A 76 -21.39 -1.88 10.75
N ASN A 77 -22.19 -1.35 9.83
CA ASN A 77 -23.52 -0.77 10.10
C ASN A 77 -23.49 0.31 11.18
N GLY A 78 -22.53 1.23 11.11
CA GLY A 78 -22.36 2.28 12.09
C GLY A 78 -21.60 1.88 13.37
N ALA A 79 -21.15 0.64 13.55
CA ALA A 79 -20.23 0.31 14.63
C ALA A 79 -18.86 0.98 14.43
N ALA A 80 -18.18 1.31 15.54
CA ALA A 80 -16.79 1.78 15.50
C ALA A 80 -15.84 0.65 15.04
N PRO A 81 -14.73 0.96 14.34
CA PRO A 81 -13.82 -0.05 13.82
C PRO A 81 -12.94 -0.67 14.92
N LYS A 82 -13.53 -1.59 15.70
CA LYS A 82 -12.85 -2.27 16.82
C LYS A 82 -12.41 -3.69 16.49
N SER A 83 -13.02 -4.34 15.51
CA SER A 83 -12.67 -5.71 15.10
C SER A 83 -11.35 -5.68 14.34
N LYS A 84 -10.39 -6.52 14.73
CA LYS A 84 -9.10 -6.65 14.00
C LYS A 84 -9.27 -7.64 12.86
N PHE A 85 -8.89 -7.25 11.65
CA PHE A 85 -8.75 -8.18 10.54
C PHE A 85 -7.43 -8.95 10.68
N LYS A 86 -7.46 -10.26 10.51
CA LYS A 86 -6.26 -11.10 10.63
C LYS A 86 -5.43 -11.00 9.35
N MET A 87 -4.27 -10.37 9.44
CA MET A 87 -3.30 -10.31 8.35
C MET A 87 -2.27 -11.44 8.48
N GLU A 88 -1.76 -11.94 7.37
CA GLU A 88 -0.52 -12.71 7.37
C GLU A 88 0.68 -11.79 7.63
N LYS A 89 1.81 -12.37 8.07
CA LYS A 89 3.04 -11.59 8.27
C LYS A 89 3.54 -11.01 6.95
N CYS A 90 4.28 -9.90 7.00
CA CYS A 90 5.03 -9.43 5.84
C CYS A 90 6.08 -10.48 5.44
N HIS A 91 6.25 -10.72 4.13
CA HIS A 91 7.25 -11.66 3.60
C HIS A 91 8.59 -10.96 3.41
N GLU A 92 9.14 -10.41 4.49
CA GLU A 92 10.40 -9.66 4.47
C GLU A 92 11.55 -10.50 3.88
N GLY A 93 12.43 -9.84 3.13
CA GLY A 93 13.56 -10.50 2.46
C GLY A 93 13.19 -11.28 1.19
N SER A 94 11.91 -11.40 0.85
CA SER A 94 11.48 -11.94 -0.44
C SER A 94 11.46 -10.88 -1.55
N ALA A 95 11.39 -11.32 -2.80
CA ALA A 95 11.26 -10.41 -3.95
C ALA A 95 9.89 -9.70 -4.02
N GLN A 96 8.88 -10.20 -3.30
CA GLN A 96 7.53 -9.62 -3.26
C GLN A 96 6.97 -9.65 -1.83
N PRO A 97 7.42 -8.77 -0.93
CA PRO A 97 7.06 -8.84 0.49
C PRO A 97 5.55 -8.75 0.75
N ASN A 98 4.86 -7.97 -0.08
CA ASN A 98 3.41 -7.78 -0.01
C ASN A 98 2.58 -8.82 -0.79
N ALA A 99 3.19 -9.83 -1.43
CA ALA A 99 2.42 -10.91 -2.04
C ALA A 99 1.50 -11.56 -1.00
N ILE A 100 0.27 -11.88 -1.40
CA ILE A 100 -0.73 -12.52 -0.53
C ILE A 100 -0.64 -14.02 -0.76
N ALA A 101 -0.31 -14.79 0.27
CA ALA A 101 -0.14 -16.25 0.16
C ALA A 101 -1.35 -17.05 0.65
N GLY A 102 -2.15 -16.50 1.59
CA GLY A 102 -3.33 -17.17 2.15
C GLY A 102 -4.68 -16.70 1.59
N ASP A 103 -5.71 -17.51 1.83
CA ASP A 103 -7.09 -17.24 1.38
C ASP A 103 -7.92 -16.39 2.34
N ASN A 104 -7.35 -16.02 3.50
CA ASN A 104 -8.03 -15.22 4.53
C ASN A 104 -8.06 -13.73 4.14
N VAL A 105 -8.76 -13.43 3.05
CA VAL A 105 -8.81 -12.09 2.43
C VAL A 105 -10.16 -11.39 2.60
N PHE A 106 -11.13 -12.06 3.22
CA PHE A 106 -12.45 -11.52 3.48
C PHE A 106 -13.00 -11.97 4.83
N VAL A 107 -14.04 -11.28 5.30
CA VAL A 107 -14.93 -11.78 6.34
C VAL A 107 -16.31 -12.01 5.76
N SER A 108 -17.01 -13.03 6.28
CA SER A 108 -18.38 -13.34 5.86
C SER A 108 -19.38 -12.69 6.79
N GLN A 109 -20.48 -12.19 6.23
CA GLN A 109 -21.67 -11.72 6.93
C GLN A 109 -22.91 -12.26 6.21
N PRO A 110 -24.09 -12.33 6.85
CA PRO A 110 -25.30 -12.73 6.17
C PRO A 110 -25.58 -11.84 4.94
N LYS A 111 -26.08 -12.41 3.84
CA LYS A 111 -26.37 -11.66 2.61
C LYS A 111 -27.24 -10.44 2.87
N GLY A 112 -26.84 -9.32 2.28
CA GLY A 112 -27.52 -8.04 2.38
C GLY A 112 -27.44 -7.38 3.76
N SER A 113 -26.77 -7.98 4.75
CA SER A 113 -26.70 -7.43 6.12
C SER A 113 -25.74 -6.24 6.23
N VAL A 114 -24.72 -6.16 5.36
CA VAL A 114 -23.71 -5.08 5.42
C VAL A 114 -24.21 -3.86 4.65
N LYS A 115 -24.59 -2.80 5.38
CA LYS A 115 -25.07 -1.52 4.83
C LYS A 115 -23.98 -0.46 4.74
N ASP A 116 -23.04 -0.48 5.68
CA ASP A 116 -21.82 0.31 5.61
C ASP A 116 -20.66 -0.38 6.34
N VAL A 117 -19.44 -0.06 5.91
CA VAL A 117 -18.19 -0.55 6.50
C VAL A 117 -17.37 0.66 6.93
N ARG A 118 -16.91 0.68 8.18
CA ARG A 118 -15.85 1.58 8.64
C ARG A 118 -14.55 0.78 8.70
N VAL A 119 -13.47 1.37 8.20
CA VAL A 119 -12.14 0.76 8.21
C VAL A 119 -11.17 1.75 8.81
N LYS A 120 -10.38 1.31 9.79
CA LYS A 120 -9.26 2.06 10.34
C LYS A 120 -7.97 1.30 10.08
N LEU A 121 -7.03 1.98 9.44
CA LEU A 121 -5.66 1.52 9.26
C LEU A 121 -4.82 2.03 10.42
N ILE A 122 -3.96 1.17 10.95
CA ILE A 122 -2.89 1.54 11.89
C ILE A 122 -1.60 1.16 11.17
N TYR A 123 -0.77 2.16 10.93
CA TYR A 123 0.50 2.03 10.24
C TYR A 123 1.59 1.48 11.18
N ASP A 124 2.71 1.02 10.65
CA ASP A 124 3.84 0.51 11.46
C ASP A 124 4.47 1.59 12.36
N ASP A 125 4.40 2.86 11.94
CA ASP A 125 4.83 4.03 12.70
C ASP A 125 3.80 4.51 13.75
N GLY A 126 2.68 3.80 13.90
CA GLY A 126 1.62 4.09 14.87
C GLY A 126 0.63 5.18 14.45
N SER A 127 0.85 5.86 13.32
CA SER A 127 -0.14 6.76 12.76
C SER A 127 -1.37 5.99 12.27
N THR A 128 -2.48 6.71 12.04
CA THR A 128 -3.74 6.07 11.68
C THR A 128 -4.51 6.83 10.64
N GLU A 129 -5.36 6.10 9.93
CA GLU A 129 -6.24 6.64 8.91
C GLU A 129 -7.57 5.88 8.91
N GLU A 130 -8.69 6.57 8.71
CA GLU A 130 -10.02 5.97 8.78
C GLU A 130 -10.87 6.37 7.58
N ALA A 131 -11.67 5.43 7.09
CA ALA A 131 -12.63 5.68 6.02
C ALA A 131 -13.95 4.93 6.31
N ARG A 132 -15.05 5.47 5.77
CA ARG A 132 -16.37 4.84 5.83
C ARG A 132 -16.94 4.70 4.43
N PHE A 133 -17.42 3.50 4.13
CA PHE A 133 -17.94 3.12 2.83
C PHE A 133 -19.41 2.71 2.95
N LYS A 134 -20.29 3.33 2.17
CA LYS A 134 -21.67 2.85 2.00
C LYS A 134 -21.66 1.64 1.08
N ARG A 135 -22.55 0.66 1.33
CA ARG A 135 -22.62 -0.59 0.56
C ARG A 135 -22.56 -0.35 -0.95
N ASN A 136 -23.41 0.54 -1.47
CA ASN A 136 -23.52 0.82 -2.90
C ASN A 136 -22.24 1.37 -3.54
N ALA A 137 -21.33 1.97 -2.76
CA ALA A 137 -20.06 2.48 -3.26
C ALA A 137 -18.99 1.39 -3.40
N VAL A 138 -19.13 0.26 -2.69
CA VAL A 138 -18.14 -0.81 -2.63
C VAL A 138 -18.70 -2.19 -2.98
N LEU A 139 -19.96 -2.27 -3.42
CA LEU A 139 -20.57 -3.50 -3.89
C LEU A 139 -20.03 -3.84 -5.28
N SER A 140 -19.23 -4.91 -5.38
CA SER A 140 -18.78 -5.46 -6.65
C SER A 140 -19.94 -6.17 -7.34
N ARG A 141 -20.12 -5.89 -8.64
CA ARG A 141 -21.08 -6.59 -9.49
C ARG A 141 -20.69 -8.04 -9.73
#